data_AF-A0A483A8P6-F1
#
_entry.id   AF-A0A483A8P6-F1
#
_cell.length_a   1.000
_cell.length_b   1.000
_cell.length_c   1.000
_cell.angle_alpha   90.00
_cell.angle_beta   90.00
_cell.angle_gamma   90.00
#
_symmetry.space_group_name_H-M   'P 1'
#
loop_
_entity.id
_entity.type
_entity.pdbx_description
1 polymer ?
#
loop_
_entity_poly.entity_id
_entity_poly.type
_entity_poly.pdbx_seq_one_letter_code
_entity_poly.pdbx_strand_id
1 'polypeptide(L)'
;MSENPADYFKRYRDSIGFTNQNNAKIFLGGKDVMPRVDFDYIGNLNERLKGILEKINSIADKPYKKPRLNKFLKDNVEHPYDIIKKNGILPRLNNQGRRPEAVLFSWLRGYSIAEYFIPTFSKIFNIFEDSIKKIGDDDLKNIETFRRSPKADFEIKINDKKVRIEVQSGFQGINDIKEHKVREARRVYEEHKEISICIHIDLFNGQVAFVRLDTIKENDVNFITRQQMEGQSVFTINQNYFKWRLLDPLPPLDGLELSI
;
A
#
# COMPACT_ATOMS: atom_id res chain seq x y z
N MET A 1 -11.66 36.74 44.15
CA MET A 1 -12.32 35.88 43.16
C MET A 1 -11.25 35.47 42.16
N SER A 2 -10.99 34.17 42.00
CA SER A 2 -10.03 33.68 41.00
C SER A 2 -10.62 33.88 39.60
N GLU A 3 -9.85 34.49 38.70
CA GLU A 3 -10.21 34.62 37.28
C GLU A 3 -10.59 33.24 36.71
N ASN A 4 -11.62 33.19 35.86
CA ASN A 4 -11.98 31.97 35.16
C ASN A 4 -10.82 31.57 34.22
N PRO A 5 -10.29 30.34 34.30
CA PRO A 5 -9.19 29.90 33.45
C PRO A 5 -9.44 30.11 31.95
N ALA A 6 -10.68 29.97 31.48
CA ALA A 6 -11.03 30.16 30.07
C ALA A 6 -10.76 31.60 29.59
N ASP A 7 -11.07 32.58 30.43
CA ASP A 7 -10.87 34.01 30.14
C ASP A 7 -9.38 34.35 30.13
N TYR A 8 -8.63 33.84 31.11
CA TYR A 8 -7.17 33.94 31.13
C TYR A 8 -6.54 33.35 29.86
N PHE A 9 -6.94 32.13 29.46
CA PHE A 9 -6.38 31.47 28.27
C PHE A 9 -6.67 32.24 26.98
N LYS A 10 -7.86 32.84 26.84
CA LYS A 10 -8.20 33.66 25.69
C LYS A 10 -7.34 34.91 25.66
N ARG A 11 -7.27 35.63 26.78
CA ARG A 11 -6.49 36.86 26.93
C ARG A 11 -5.00 36.65 26.66
N TYR A 12 -4.43 35.52 27.09
CA TYR A 12 -3.06 35.13 26.75
C TYR A 12 -2.87 34.93 25.24
N ARG A 13 -3.78 34.18 24.57
CA ARG A 13 -3.69 33.99 23.11
C ARG A 13 -3.79 35.30 22.36
N ASP A 14 -4.69 36.19 22.79
CA ASP A 14 -4.83 37.53 22.21
C ASP A 14 -3.53 38.34 22.39
N SER A 15 -2.86 38.26 23.56
CA SER A 15 -1.63 39.01 23.83
C SER A 15 -0.41 38.52 23.05
N ILE A 16 -0.40 37.25 22.61
CA ILE A 16 0.61 36.73 21.67
C ILE A 16 0.15 36.85 20.20
N GLY A 17 -0.91 37.63 19.91
CA GLY A 17 -1.32 37.98 18.55
C GLY A 17 -2.34 37.04 17.89
N PHE A 18 -2.97 36.13 18.65
CA PHE A 18 -3.91 35.14 18.11
C PHE A 18 -5.32 35.27 18.70
N THR A 19 -6.24 35.83 17.94
CA THR A 19 -7.67 35.87 18.27
C THR A 19 -8.41 34.56 18.00
N ASN A 20 -7.76 33.63 17.28
CA ASN A 20 -8.30 32.31 16.93
C ASN A 20 -7.43 31.20 17.54
N GLN A 21 -8.07 30.30 18.30
CA GLN A 21 -7.37 29.19 18.98
C GLN A 21 -6.67 28.23 18.00
N ASN A 22 -7.23 27.99 16.81
CA ASN A 22 -6.63 27.10 15.82
C ASN A 22 -5.37 27.71 15.22
N ASN A 23 -5.37 29.02 14.92
CA ASN A 23 -4.19 29.72 14.41
C ASN A 23 -3.05 29.71 15.44
N ALA A 24 -3.37 29.95 16.72
CA ALA A 24 -2.40 29.83 17.81
C ALA A 24 -1.79 28.41 17.87
N LYS A 25 -2.60 27.35 17.74
CA LYS A 25 -2.13 25.96 17.73
C LYS A 25 -1.25 25.64 16.51
N ILE A 26 -1.57 26.18 15.34
CA ILE A 26 -0.78 26.01 14.12
C ILE A 26 0.59 26.66 14.29
N PHE A 27 0.62 27.94 14.67
CA PHE A 27 1.86 28.72 14.83
C PHE A 27 2.74 28.19 15.95
N LEU A 28 2.19 28.01 17.17
CA LEU A 28 2.97 27.51 18.31
C LEU A 28 3.45 26.06 18.10
N GLY A 29 2.75 25.31 17.25
CA GLY A 29 3.18 23.98 16.83
C GLY A 29 4.11 23.96 15.61
N GLY A 30 4.45 25.12 15.03
CA GLY A 30 5.25 25.25 13.81
C GLY A 30 4.65 24.58 12.58
N LYS A 31 3.33 24.33 12.56
CA LYS A 31 2.64 23.59 11.49
C LYS A 31 2.46 24.41 10.20
N ASP A 32 2.66 25.71 10.28
CA ASP A 32 2.71 26.66 9.17
C ASP A 32 4.08 26.65 8.45
N VAL A 33 5.12 26.11 9.08
CA VAL A 33 6.44 25.94 8.45
C VAL A 33 6.46 24.63 7.66
N MET A 34 6.40 24.72 6.34
CA MET A 34 6.48 23.54 5.47
C MET A 34 7.93 23.12 5.23
N PRO A 35 8.32 21.87 5.56
CA PRO A 35 9.63 21.36 5.21
C PRO A 35 9.76 21.29 3.69
N ARG A 36 10.92 21.67 3.15
CA ARG A 36 11.23 21.47 1.73
C ARG A 36 11.40 19.98 1.44
N VAL A 37 11.02 19.59 0.23
CA VAL A 37 11.25 18.23 -0.26
C VAL A 37 12.76 18.01 -0.42
N ASP A 38 13.26 16.94 0.18
CA ASP A 38 14.64 16.51 0.09
C ASP A 38 14.80 15.48 -1.04
N PHE A 39 15.22 15.97 -2.21
CA PHE A 39 15.39 15.12 -3.39
C PHE A 39 16.59 14.18 -3.31
N ASP A 40 17.63 14.54 -2.54
CA ASP A 40 18.80 13.68 -2.34
C ASP A 40 18.42 12.49 -1.47
N TYR A 41 17.62 12.73 -0.43
CA TYR A 41 17.04 11.66 0.37
C TYR A 41 16.13 10.74 -0.44
N ILE A 42 15.27 11.28 -1.31
CA ILE A 42 14.48 10.45 -2.24
C ILE A 42 15.40 9.62 -3.15
N GLY A 43 16.47 10.20 -3.68
CA GLY A 43 17.47 9.48 -4.47
C GLY A 43 18.04 8.27 -3.74
N ASN A 44 18.45 8.46 -2.48
CA ASN A 44 18.96 7.39 -1.62
C ASN A 44 17.90 6.29 -1.36
N LEU A 45 16.63 6.68 -1.19
CA LEU A 45 15.52 5.73 -1.02
C LEU A 45 15.25 4.92 -2.30
N ASN A 46 15.34 5.55 -3.47
CA ASN A 46 15.19 4.87 -4.75
C ASN A 46 16.32 3.86 -4.99
N GLU A 47 17.57 4.23 -4.68
CA GLU A 47 18.70 3.29 -4.73
C GLU A 47 18.53 2.12 -3.74
N ARG A 48 18.01 2.41 -2.54
CA ARG A 48 17.64 1.35 -1.59
C ARG A 48 16.59 0.40 -2.16
N LEU A 49 15.56 0.91 -2.83
CA LEU A 49 14.52 0.10 -3.46
C LEU A 49 15.08 -0.79 -4.57
N LYS A 50 15.95 -0.26 -5.43
CA LYS A 50 16.67 -1.06 -6.44
C LYS A 50 17.46 -2.19 -5.79
N GLY A 51 18.23 -1.90 -4.75
CA GLY A 51 18.98 -2.92 -3.99
C GLY A 51 18.10 -3.99 -3.33
N ILE A 52 16.88 -3.66 -2.89
CA ILE A 52 15.91 -4.63 -2.40
C ILE A 52 15.48 -5.58 -3.54
N LEU A 53 15.09 -5.02 -4.69
CA LEU A 53 14.66 -5.78 -5.86
C LEU A 53 15.78 -6.66 -6.44
N GLU A 54 17.01 -6.17 -6.45
CA GLU A 54 18.20 -6.95 -6.83
C GLU A 54 18.41 -8.15 -5.92
N LYS A 55 18.32 -7.95 -4.59
CA LYS A 55 18.44 -9.06 -3.62
C LYS A 55 17.34 -10.09 -3.82
N ILE A 56 16.09 -9.67 -3.97
CA ILE A 56 14.95 -10.57 -4.25
C ILE A 56 15.20 -11.35 -5.56
N ASN A 57 15.61 -10.65 -6.63
CA ASN A 57 15.85 -11.28 -7.93
C ASN A 57 17.05 -12.23 -7.93
N SER A 58 18.02 -12.01 -7.05
CA SER A 58 19.19 -12.88 -6.93
C SER A 58 18.82 -14.28 -6.41
N ILE A 59 17.86 -14.36 -5.50
CA ILE A 59 17.33 -15.61 -4.92
C ILE A 59 16.07 -16.11 -5.65
N ALA A 60 15.59 -15.38 -6.65
CA ALA A 60 14.37 -15.72 -7.38
C ALA A 60 14.53 -17.01 -8.20
N ASP A 61 13.49 -17.83 -8.19
CA ASP A 61 13.36 -18.99 -9.05
C ASP A 61 12.85 -18.60 -10.46
N LYS A 62 12.84 -19.55 -11.42
CA LYS A 62 12.38 -19.28 -12.79
C LYS A 62 10.97 -18.65 -12.85
N PRO A 63 9.99 -19.08 -12.05
CA PRO A 63 8.66 -18.47 -11.99
C PRO A 63 8.61 -16.96 -11.85
N TYR A 64 9.41 -16.35 -10.99
CA TYR A 64 9.32 -14.92 -10.69
C TYR A 64 10.61 -14.12 -10.90
N LYS A 65 11.70 -14.77 -11.33
CA LYS A 65 12.94 -14.09 -11.69
C LYS A 65 12.76 -13.22 -12.92
N LYS A 66 13.27 -12.00 -12.84
CA LYS A 66 13.36 -11.03 -13.95
C LYS A 66 14.70 -11.18 -14.67
N PRO A 67 14.71 -11.71 -15.91
CA PRO A 67 15.94 -11.83 -16.69
C PRO A 67 16.51 -10.47 -17.11
N ARG A 68 15.64 -9.47 -17.32
CA ARG A 68 16.02 -8.09 -17.66
C ARG A 68 15.78 -7.15 -16.49
N LEU A 69 16.39 -7.44 -15.34
CA LEU A 69 16.18 -6.66 -14.11
C LEU A 69 16.45 -5.16 -14.31
N ASN A 70 17.52 -4.77 -15.00
CA ASN A 70 17.82 -3.35 -15.24
C ASN A 70 16.71 -2.63 -16.00
N LYS A 71 16.07 -3.29 -16.96
CA LYS A 71 14.90 -2.72 -17.66
C LYS A 71 13.72 -2.60 -16.70
N PHE A 72 13.48 -3.62 -15.88
CA PHE A 72 12.43 -3.58 -14.86
C PHE A 72 12.63 -2.42 -13.87
N LEU A 73 13.84 -2.19 -13.37
CA LEU A 73 14.15 -1.09 -12.44
C LEU A 73 13.90 0.29 -13.09
N LYS A 74 14.30 0.46 -14.36
CA LYS A 74 14.01 1.69 -15.11
C LYS A 74 12.50 1.91 -15.26
N ASP A 75 11.79 0.88 -15.71
CA ASP A 75 10.37 0.98 -16.05
C ASP A 75 9.48 1.11 -14.80
N ASN A 76 9.88 0.55 -13.64
CA ASN A 76 9.01 0.44 -12.46
C ASN A 76 9.52 1.15 -11.20
N VAL A 77 10.75 1.69 -11.20
CA VAL A 77 11.27 2.53 -10.10
C VAL A 77 11.56 3.93 -10.59
N GLU A 78 12.43 4.05 -11.60
CA GLU A 78 12.92 5.36 -12.08
C GLU A 78 11.83 6.13 -12.83
N HIS A 79 11.17 5.49 -13.80
CA HIS A 79 10.15 6.13 -14.61
C HIS A 79 8.92 6.59 -13.80
N PRO A 80 8.36 5.78 -12.88
CA PRO A 80 7.28 6.24 -12.00
C PRO A 80 7.66 7.44 -11.14
N TYR A 81 8.88 7.43 -10.58
CA TYR A 81 9.40 8.56 -9.81
C TYR A 81 9.52 9.82 -10.68
N ASP A 82 10.04 9.70 -11.89
CA ASP A 82 10.15 10.82 -12.82
C ASP A 82 8.79 11.43 -13.17
N ILE A 83 7.77 10.60 -13.39
CA ILE A 83 6.39 11.06 -13.61
C ILE A 83 5.91 11.88 -12.41
N ILE A 84 6.03 11.33 -11.20
CA ILE A 84 5.59 12.00 -9.96
C ILE A 84 6.32 13.33 -9.76
N LYS A 85 7.63 13.35 -9.99
CA LYS A 85 8.48 14.54 -9.86
C LYS A 85 8.11 15.62 -10.87
N LYS A 86 8.01 15.26 -12.16
CA LYS A 86 7.71 16.20 -13.26
C LYS A 86 6.32 16.85 -13.13
N ASN A 87 5.35 16.11 -12.60
CA ASN A 87 3.98 16.60 -12.42
C ASN A 87 3.73 17.30 -11.07
N GLY A 88 4.77 17.48 -10.23
CA GLY A 88 4.64 18.24 -8.98
C GLY A 88 3.69 17.60 -7.96
N ILE A 89 3.53 16.27 -7.97
CA ILE A 89 2.59 15.56 -7.08
C ILE A 89 3.14 15.42 -5.67
N LEU A 90 4.47 15.41 -5.52
CA LEU A 90 5.15 15.18 -4.23
C LEU A 90 4.53 15.96 -3.06
N PRO A 91 4.29 17.28 -3.13
CA PRO A 91 3.70 18.02 -2.00
C PRO A 91 2.27 17.60 -1.64
N ARG A 92 1.55 16.98 -2.59
CA ARG A 92 0.19 16.45 -2.40
C ARG A 92 0.19 15.03 -1.80
N LEU A 93 1.33 14.34 -1.83
CA LEU A 93 1.51 13.05 -1.14
C LEU A 93 1.62 13.31 0.36
N ASN A 94 0.48 13.43 1.03
CA ASN A 94 0.42 13.50 2.48
C ASN A 94 -0.23 12.24 3.05
N ASN A 95 0.20 11.86 4.25
CA ASN A 95 -0.46 10.82 5.02
C ASN A 95 -0.30 11.11 6.51
N GLN A 96 -1.28 11.80 7.09
CA GLN A 96 -1.36 12.03 8.54
C GLN A 96 -0.11 12.72 9.13
N GLY A 97 0.45 13.70 8.40
CA GLY A 97 1.64 14.45 8.83
C GLY A 97 2.97 13.80 8.48
N ARG A 98 2.98 12.63 7.81
CA ARG A 98 4.19 12.06 7.24
C ARG A 98 4.77 12.95 6.15
N ARG A 99 6.10 12.99 6.12
CA ARG A 99 6.90 13.62 5.08
C ARG A 99 6.60 13.02 3.70
N PRO A 100 6.42 13.83 2.64
CA PRO A 100 6.16 13.36 1.28
C PRO A 100 7.13 12.30 0.76
N GLU A 101 8.41 12.41 1.13
CA GLU A 101 9.47 11.46 0.73
C GLU A 101 9.19 10.05 1.26
N ALA A 102 8.73 9.95 2.51
CA ALA A 102 8.36 8.68 3.12
C ALA A 102 7.08 8.10 2.52
N VAL A 103 6.11 8.95 2.16
CA VAL A 103 4.87 8.54 1.50
C VAL A 103 5.17 8.02 0.09
N LEU A 104 5.97 8.76 -0.69
CA LEU A 104 6.45 8.33 -2.01
C LEU A 104 7.17 6.99 -1.90
N PHE A 105 8.15 6.86 -1.00
CA PHE A 105 8.92 5.62 -0.88
C PHE A 105 8.03 4.44 -0.51
N SER A 106 7.08 4.62 0.41
CA SER A 106 6.12 3.56 0.77
C SER A 106 5.26 3.14 -0.42
N TRP A 107 4.78 4.10 -1.21
CA TRP A 107 3.94 3.84 -2.37
C TRP A 107 4.75 3.17 -3.50
N LEU A 108 5.87 3.77 -3.90
CA LEU A 108 6.71 3.29 -5.00
C LEU A 108 7.26 1.89 -4.70
N ARG A 109 7.60 1.61 -3.44
CA ARG A 109 8.01 0.29 -3.00
C ARG A 109 6.89 -0.74 -3.14
N GLY A 110 5.65 -0.42 -2.72
CA GLY A 110 4.50 -1.31 -2.91
C GLY A 110 4.21 -1.56 -4.38
N TYR A 111 4.11 -0.49 -5.17
CA TYR A 111 3.93 -0.52 -6.63
C TYR A 111 4.98 -1.42 -7.29
N SER A 112 6.27 -1.17 -7.04
CA SER A 112 7.35 -1.93 -7.69
C SER A 112 7.33 -3.42 -7.34
N ILE A 113 6.94 -3.77 -6.11
CA ILE A 113 6.81 -5.18 -5.73
C ILE A 113 5.61 -5.83 -6.41
N ALA A 114 4.46 -5.14 -6.49
CA ALA A 114 3.30 -5.65 -7.20
C ALA A 114 3.64 -5.92 -8.69
N GLU A 115 4.26 -4.95 -9.37
CA GLU A 115 4.74 -5.10 -10.76
C GLU A 115 5.74 -6.25 -10.93
N TYR A 116 6.58 -6.47 -9.92
CA TYR A 116 7.58 -7.53 -9.96
C TYR A 116 6.92 -8.91 -9.99
N PHE A 117 5.84 -9.12 -9.23
CA PHE A 117 5.17 -10.42 -9.12
C PHE A 117 4.03 -10.67 -10.13
N ILE A 118 3.70 -9.71 -11.02
CA ILE A 118 2.66 -9.90 -12.06
C ILE A 118 2.82 -11.22 -12.86
N PRO A 119 4.00 -11.58 -13.41
CA PRO A 119 4.14 -12.84 -14.15
C PRO A 119 3.93 -14.08 -13.29
N THR A 120 4.17 -13.96 -11.99
CA THR A 120 3.91 -15.01 -11.01
C THR A 120 2.42 -15.23 -10.82
N PHE A 121 1.65 -14.14 -10.68
CA PHE A 121 0.19 -14.21 -10.58
C PHE A 121 -0.41 -14.85 -11.83
N SER A 122 0.07 -14.47 -13.01
CA SER A 122 -0.32 -15.10 -14.28
C SER A 122 -0.15 -16.62 -14.25
N LYS A 123 1.00 -17.11 -13.76
CA LYS A 123 1.26 -18.56 -13.65
C LYS A 123 0.40 -19.24 -12.59
N ILE A 124 0.27 -18.65 -11.40
CA ILE A 124 -0.52 -19.21 -10.29
C ILE A 124 -1.99 -19.35 -10.67
N PHE A 125 -2.57 -18.34 -11.30
CA PHE A 125 -3.97 -18.34 -11.71
C PHE A 125 -4.20 -19.00 -13.09
N ASN A 126 -3.14 -19.48 -13.74
CA ASN A 126 -3.18 -20.07 -15.08
C ASN A 126 -3.89 -19.16 -16.12
N ILE A 127 -3.50 -17.90 -16.16
CA ILE A 127 -4.03 -16.86 -17.06
C ILE A 127 -2.89 -16.20 -17.85
N PHE A 128 -3.22 -15.54 -18.97
CA PHE A 128 -2.24 -14.74 -19.70
C PHE A 128 -1.88 -13.45 -18.95
N GLU A 129 -0.61 -13.05 -18.95
CA GLU A 129 -0.14 -11.82 -18.29
C GLU A 129 -0.90 -10.58 -18.80
N ASP A 130 -1.10 -10.47 -20.11
CA ASP A 130 -1.82 -9.35 -20.75
C ASP A 130 -3.31 -9.28 -20.37
N SER A 131 -3.86 -10.33 -19.75
CA SER A 131 -5.23 -10.33 -19.23
C SER A 131 -5.36 -9.68 -17.85
N ILE A 132 -4.24 -9.40 -17.18
CA ILE A 132 -4.21 -8.74 -15.88
C ILE A 132 -4.37 -7.23 -16.08
N LYS A 133 -5.54 -6.70 -15.72
CA LYS A 133 -5.84 -5.28 -15.86
C LYS A 133 -5.51 -4.53 -14.59
N LYS A 134 -4.71 -3.46 -14.68
CA LYS A 134 -4.53 -2.51 -13.57
C LYS A 134 -5.77 -1.64 -13.44
N ILE A 135 -6.43 -1.70 -12.28
CA ILE A 135 -7.66 -0.97 -11.98
C ILE A 135 -7.52 0.00 -10.80
N GLY A 136 -6.40 -0.02 -10.07
CA GLY A 136 -6.13 0.92 -8.98
C GLY A 136 -6.21 2.38 -9.43
N ASP A 137 -6.77 3.24 -8.57
CA ASP A 137 -6.91 4.69 -8.86
C ASP A 137 -5.58 5.46 -8.67
N ASP A 138 -4.54 4.79 -8.19
CA ASP A 138 -3.18 5.29 -8.05
C ASP A 138 -2.26 4.79 -9.18
N ASP A 139 -2.83 4.36 -10.31
CA ASP A 139 -2.02 4.14 -11.49
C ASP A 139 -1.50 5.48 -12.07
N LEU A 140 -0.31 5.44 -12.66
CA LEU A 140 0.31 6.62 -13.26
C LEU A 140 -0.16 6.88 -14.70
N LYS A 141 -1.23 6.22 -15.17
CA LYS A 141 -1.73 6.42 -16.54
C LYS A 141 -2.40 7.78 -16.69
N ASN A 142 -3.09 8.25 -15.65
CA ASN A 142 -3.64 9.60 -15.61
C ASN A 142 -3.31 10.28 -14.29
N ILE A 143 -2.46 11.30 -14.40
CA ILE A 143 -1.91 12.03 -13.27
C ILE A 143 -2.94 12.90 -12.55
N GLU A 144 -3.99 13.31 -13.23
CA GLU A 144 -5.07 14.13 -12.67
C GLU A 144 -5.98 13.30 -11.76
N THR A 145 -6.14 12.01 -12.07
CA THR A 145 -6.96 11.08 -11.29
C THR A 145 -6.17 10.29 -10.26
N PHE A 146 -4.83 10.39 -10.28
CA PHE A 146 -3.95 9.69 -9.34
C PHE A 146 -4.35 10.01 -7.90
N ARG A 147 -4.84 8.99 -7.20
CA ARG A 147 -5.21 9.10 -5.79
C ARG A 147 -5.14 7.75 -5.11
N ARG A 148 -4.80 7.78 -3.82
CA ARG A 148 -4.89 6.58 -2.98
C ARG A 148 -6.36 6.21 -2.79
N SER A 149 -6.69 4.96 -3.05
CA SER A 149 -8.05 4.44 -3.03
C SER A 149 -8.09 3.06 -2.36
N PRO A 150 -9.21 2.66 -1.72
CA PRO A 150 -9.38 1.30 -1.24
C PRO A 150 -9.56 0.28 -2.37
N LYS A 151 -9.77 0.73 -3.62
CA LYS A 151 -9.88 -0.12 -4.80
C LYS A 151 -8.67 -1.06 -4.93
N ALA A 152 -8.93 -2.27 -5.40
CA ALA A 152 -7.92 -3.28 -5.67
C ALA A 152 -6.95 -2.82 -6.77
N ASP A 153 -5.75 -3.40 -6.80
CA ASP A 153 -4.71 -3.06 -7.77
C ASP A 153 -5.02 -3.63 -9.15
N PHE A 154 -5.45 -4.90 -9.21
CA PHE A 154 -5.66 -5.63 -10.45
C PHE A 154 -7.05 -6.27 -10.56
N GLU A 155 -7.43 -6.56 -11.81
CA GLU A 155 -8.60 -7.35 -12.19
C GLU A 155 -8.14 -8.46 -13.14
N ILE A 156 -8.56 -9.69 -12.85
CA ILE A 156 -8.32 -10.88 -13.68
C ILE A 156 -9.63 -11.62 -13.94
N LYS A 157 -9.60 -12.58 -14.87
CA LYS A 157 -10.74 -13.46 -15.16
C LYS A 157 -10.33 -14.92 -14.96
N ILE A 158 -11.03 -15.64 -14.08
CA ILE A 158 -10.83 -17.07 -13.82
C ILE A 158 -12.14 -17.78 -14.11
N ASN A 159 -12.17 -18.74 -15.04
CA ASN A 159 -13.38 -19.47 -15.44
C ASN A 159 -14.57 -18.53 -15.72
N ASP A 160 -14.32 -17.48 -16.50
CA ASP A 160 -15.24 -16.39 -16.82
C ASP A 160 -15.74 -15.51 -15.65
N LYS A 161 -15.35 -15.81 -14.41
CA LYS A 161 -15.62 -14.95 -13.26
C LYS A 161 -14.57 -13.87 -13.14
N LYS A 162 -15.03 -12.65 -12.88
CA LYS A 162 -14.15 -11.52 -12.60
C LYS A 162 -13.67 -11.59 -11.15
N VAL A 163 -12.37 -11.45 -10.96
CA VAL A 163 -11.71 -11.51 -9.66
C VAL A 163 -10.81 -10.29 -9.52
N ARG A 164 -10.96 -9.57 -8.40
CA ARG A 164 -10.12 -8.42 -8.05
C ARG A 164 -8.97 -8.88 -7.17
N ILE A 165 -7.77 -8.39 -7.45
CA ILE A 165 -6.55 -8.72 -6.72
C ILE A 165 -6.01 -7.45 -6.06
N GLU A 166 -5.98 -7.46 -4.75
CA GLU A 166 -5.20 -6.53 -3.93
C GLU A 166 -3.82 -7.14 -3.68
N VAL A 167 -2.75 -6.39 -3.88
CA VAL A 167 -1.40 -6.82 -3.57
C VAL A 167 -0.84 -5.98 -2.44
N GLN A 168 -0.50 -6.66 -1.35
CA GLN A 168 0.14 -6.03 -0.21
C GLN A 168 1.55 -6.57 -0.05
N SER A 169 2.52 -5.70 0.15
CA SER A 169 3.91 -6.10 0.44
C SER A 169 4.28 -5.77 1.89
N GLY A 170 4.64 -6.79 2.67
CA GLY A 170 5.16 -6.69 4.02
C GLY A 170 6.70 -6.62 4.05
N PHE A 171 7.27 -5.78 4.91
CA PHE A 171 8.73 -5.55 4.99
C PHE A 171 9.31 -5.72 6.39
N GLN A 172 8.48 -6.03 7.39
CA GLN A 172 8.85 -6.03 8.81
C GLN A 172 8.31 -7.25 9.56
N GLY A 173 7.74 -8.24 8.86
CA GLY A 173 7.13 -9.42 9.48
C GLY A 173 5.80 -9.15 10.19
N ILE A 174 5.22 -7.95 10.04
CA ILE A 174 3.86 -7.64 10.47
C ILE A 174 2.92 -7.85 9.28
N ASN A 175 1.99 -8.78 9.46
CA ASN A 175 1.15 -9.32 8.40
C ASN A 175 -0.31 -8.99 8.68
N ASP A 176 -0.69 -7.76 8.37
CA ASP A 176 -2.01 -7.21 8.63
C ASP A 176 -2.62 -6.63 7.34
N ILE A 177 -3.92 -6.83 7.12
CA ILE A 177 -4.69 -6.22 6.02
C ILE A 177 -5.52 -5.08 6.58
N LYS A 178 -5.51 -3.91 5.93
CA LYS A 178 -6.30 -2.77 6.42
C LYS A 178 -7.80 -3.04 6.34
N GLU A 179 -8.54 -2.73 7.40
CA GLU A 179 -9.98 -3.01 7.45
C GLU A 179 -10.76 -2.41 6.27
N HIS A 180 -10.42 -1.19 5.83
CA HIS A 180 -11.12 -0.57 4.71
C HIS A 180 -10.97 -1.33 3.38
N LYS A 181 -9.91 -2.14 3.21
CA LYS A 181 -9.75 -3.03 2.05
C LYS A 181 -10.70 -4.21 2.14
N VAL A 182 -10.87 -4.79 3.32
CA VAL A 182 -11.84 -5.86 3.58
C VAL A 182 -13.27 -5.37 3.37
N ARG A 183 -13.60 -4.18 3.91
CA ARG A 183 -14.93 -3.58 3.75
C ARG A 183 -15.26 -3.30 2.29
N GLU A 184 -14.31 -2.76 1.52
CA GLU A 184 -14.50 -2.53 0.08
C GLU A 184 -14.70 -3.83 -0.69
N ALA A 185 -13.92 -4.88 -0.39
CA ALA A 185 -14.09 -6.20 -0.99
C ALA A 185 -15.49 -6.79 -0.75
N ARG A 186 -16.02 -6.70 0.48
CA ARG A 186 -17.40 -7.14 0.78
C ARG A 186 -18.44 -6.36 -0.01
N ARG A 187 -18.33 -5.03 -0.02
CA ARG A 187 -19.24 -4.15 -0.77
C ARG A 187 -19.27 -4.52 -2.25
N VAL A 188 -18.10 -4.73 -2.86
CA VAL A 188 -17.96 -5.14 -4.25
C VAL A 188 -18.60 -6.50 -4.51
N TYR A 189 -18.44 -7.47 -3.61
CA TYR A 189 -19.07 -8.78 -3.71
C TYR A 189 -20.60 -8.69 -3.55
N GLU A 190 -21.10 -7.87 -2.63
CA GLU A 190 -22.53 -7.65 -2.43
C GLU A 190 -23.19 -7.05 -3.68
N GLU A 191 -22.59 -5.98 -4.24
CA GLU A 191 -23.12 -5.23 -5.38
C GLU A 191 -22.93 -5.93 -6.73
N HIS A 192 -21.78 -6.58 -6.95
CA HIS A 192 -21.39 -7.07 -8.27
C HIS A 192 -21.09 -8.57 -8.33
N LYS A 193 -21.09 -9.27 -7.19
CA LYS A 193 -20.69 -10.68 -7.08
C LYS A 193 -19.25 -10.96 -7.56
N GLU A 194 -18.41 -9.93 -7.53
CA GLU A 194 -16.99 -10.02 -7.88
C GLU A 194 -16.18 -10.41 -6.64
N ILE A 195 -15.38 -11.48 -6.75
CA ILE A 195 -14.52 -11.97 -5.66
C ILE A 195 -13.31 -11.04 -5.52
N SER A 196 -12.85 -10.82 -4.28
CA SER A 196 -11.64 -10.03 -4.02
C SER A 196 -10.63 -10.85 -3.21
N ILE A 197 -9.40 -10.96 -3.71
CA ILE A 197 -8.31 -11.69 -3.07
C ILE A 197 -7.20 -10.71 -2.72
N CYS A 198 -6.70 -10.77 -1.49
CA CYS A 198 -5.44 -10.16 -1.12
C CYS A 198 -4.31 -11.17 -1.28
N ILE A 199 -3.29 -10.80 -2.06
CA ILE A 199 -2.01 -11.48 -2.11
C ILE A 199 -1.03 -10.67 -1.27
N HIS A 200 -0.78 -11.13 -0.04
CA HIS A 200 0.15 -10.49 0.89
C HIS A 200 1.53 -11.14 0.80
N ILE A 201 2.50 -10.41 0.28
CA ILE A 201 3.88 -10.83 0.09
C ILE A 201 4.71 -10.33 1.27
N ASP A 202 4.95 -11.19 2.26
CA ASP A 202 5.81 -10.91 3.40
C ASP A 202 7.28 -11.15 3.00
N LEU A 203 7.91 -10.11 2.45
CA LEU A 203 9.30 -10.14 2.00
C LEU A 203 10.29 -10.28 3.16
N PHE A 204 9.88 -9.97 4.38
CA PHE A 204 10.74 -10.11 5.56
C PHE A 204 10.98 -11.58 5.88
N ASN A 205 9.93 -12.41 5.83
CA ASN A 205 10.01 -13.85 6.10
C ASN A 205 10.04 -14.73 4.84
N GLY A 206 9.87 -14.15 3.65
CA GLY A 206 9.89 -14.89 2.40
C GLY A 206 8.67 -15.79 2.19
N GLN A 207 7.49 -15.35 2.64
CA GLN A 207 6.24 -16.10 2.56
C GLN A 207 5.12 -15.26 1.95
N VAL A 208 4.14 -15.91 1.34
CA VAL A 208 3.03 -15.26 0.64
C VAL A 208 1.71 -15.84 1.11
N ALA A 209 0.82 -14.96 1.55
CA ALA A 209 -0.54 -15.29 1.92
C ALA A 209 -1.53 -14.96 0.82
N PHE A 210 -2.55 -15.82 0.70
CA PHE A 210 -3.67 -15.63 -0.21
C PHE A 210 -4.94 -15.61 0.62
N VAL A 211 -5.63 -14.48 0.65
CA VAL A 211 -6.78 -14.26 1.53
C VAL A 211 -7.97 -13.79 0.71
N ARG A 212 -9.08 -14.54 0.72
CA ARG A 212 -10.34 -14.08 0.13
C ARG A 212 -10.99 -13.06 1.06
N LEU A 213 -10.98 -11.80 0.65
CA LEU A 213 -11.37 -10.66 1.48
C LEU A 213 -12.88 -10.61 1.70
N ASP A 214 -13.68 -10.93 0.68
CA ASP A 214 -15.15 -10.88 0.75
C ASP A 214 -15.75 -11.91 1.73
N THR A 215 -14.98 -12.93 2.15
CA THR A 215 -15.42 -13.93 3.13
C THR A 215 -15.15 -13.56 4.58
N ILE A 216 -14.41 -12.47 4.85
CA ILE A 216 -14.07 -12.04 6.20
C ILE A 216 -15.27 -11.31 6.84
N LYS A 217 -15.75 -11.81 7.98
CA LYS A 217 -16.92 -11.25 8.69
C LYS A 217 -16.59 -9.95 9.40
N GLU A 218 -17.58 -9.07 9.60
CA GLU A 218 -17.39 -7.78 10.32
C GLU A 218 -16.88 -7.93 11.75
N ASN A 219 -17.33 -8.96 12.44
CA ASN A 219 -16.97 -9.27 13.82
C ASN A 219 -15.89 -10.37 13.91
N ASP A 220 -15.06 -10.52 12.88
CA ASP A 220 -13.98 -11.51 12.90
C ASP A 220 -12.99 -11.20 14.04
N VAL A 221 -12.63 -12.23 14.79
CA VAL A 221 -11.75 -12.11 15.97
C VAL A 221 -10.33 -11.65 15.62
N ASN A 222 -9.94 -11.75 14.34
CA ASN A 222 -8.63 -11.30 13.88
C ASN A 222 -8.58 -9.79 13.60
N PHE A 223 -9.71 -9.07 13.69
CA PHE A 223 -9.70 -7.61 13.69
C PHE A 223 -9.14 -7.07 15.00
N ILE A 224 -8.06 -6.28 14.89
CA ILE A 224 -7.39 -5.65 16.02
C ILE A 224 -7.05 -4.20 15.72
N THR A 225 -6.99 -3.39 16.75
CA THR A 225 -6.54 -2.01 16.66
C THR A 225 -5.03 -1.94 16.87
N ARG A 226 -4.28 -1.50 15.84
CA ARG A 226 -2.82 -1.33 15.93
C ARG A 226 -2.47 0.12 16.25
N GLN A 227 -1.95 0.37 17.46
CA GLN A 227 -1.43 1.69 17.83
C GLN A 227 -0.28 2.15 16.92
N GLN A 228 0.58 1.22 16.50
CA GLN A 228 1.66 1.47 15.53
C GLN A 228 1.16 1.92 14.15
N MET A 229 -0.11 1.67 13.83
CA MET A 229 -0.77 2.15 12.61
C MET A 229 -1.74 3.29 12.91
N GLU A 230 -1.35 4.19 13.81
CA GLU A 230 -2.13 5.39 14.16
C GLU A 230 -3.53 5.05 14.69
N GLY A 231 -3.65 3.89 15.38
CA GLY A 231 -4.92 3.39 15.91
C GLY A 231 -5.87 2.84 14.85
N GLN A 232 -5.39 2.54 13.64
CA GLN A 232 -6.20 1.90 12.61
C GLN A 232 -6.53 0.46 13.01
N SER A 233 -7.76 0.06 12.70
CA SER A 233 -8.20 -1.33 12.76
C SER A 233 -7.74 -2.09 11.51
N VAL A 234 -7.22 -3.28 11.74
CA VAL A 234 -6.64 -4.15 10.72
C VAL A 234 -6.99 -5.60 11.01
N PHE A 235 -7.03 -6.40 9.96
CA PHE A 235 -7.19 -7.84 10.01
C PHE A 235 -5.83 -8.51 10.09
N THR A 236 -5.53 -9.22 11.17
CA THR A 236 -4.27 -9.99 11.30
C THR A 236 -4.35 -11.25 10.45
N ILE A 237 -3.39 -11.44 9.55
CA ILE A 237 -3.34 -12.63 8.68
C ILE A 237 -2.84 -13.81 9.50
N ASN A 238 -3.69 -14.82 9.68
CA ASN A 238 -3.31 -16.09 10.31
C ASN A 238 -2.29 -16.86 9.47
N GLN A 239 -1.37 -17.59 10.11
CA GLN A 239 -0.33 -18.39 9.44
C GLN A 239 -0.89 -19.39 8.40
N ASN A 240 -2.11 -19.89 8.60
CA ASN A 240 -2.76 -20.84 7.69
C ASN A 240 -3.06 -20.25 6.30
N TYR A 241 -3.09 -18.92 6.16
CA TYR A 241 -3.25 -18.26 4.86
C TYR A 241 -1.96 -18.19 4.05
N PHE A 242 -0.79 -18.46 4.65
CA PHE A 242 0.50 -18.45 3.97
C PHE A 242 0.71 -19.76 3.21
N LYS A 243 0.29 -19.77 1.94
CA LYS A 243 0.27 -20.97 1.09
C LYS A 243 1.52 -21.12 0.21
N TRP A 244 2.43 -20.14 0.20
CA TRP A 244 3.65 -20.20 -0.59
C TRP A 244 4.84 -19.58 0.14
N ARG A 245 6.00 -20.22 0.06
CA ARG A 245 7.30 -19.65 0.46
C ARG A 245 8.08 -19.33 -0.80
N LEU A 246 8.71 -18.16 -0.87
CA LEU A 246 9.35 -17.67 -2.09
C LEU A 246 10.50 -18.56 -2.59
N LEU A 247 11.09 -19.39 -1.72
CA LEU A 247 12.14 -20.35 -2.11
C LEU A 247 11.59 -21.70 -2.61
N ASP A 248 10.28 -21.92 -2.49
CA ASP A 248 9.61 -23.14 -2.93
C ASP A 248 9.03 -22.95 -4.35
N PRO A 249 8.79 -24.06 -5.08
CA PRO A 249 8.01 -24.03 -6.31
C PRO A 249 6.64 -23.36 -6.12
N LEU A 250 6.09 -22.80 -7.22
CA LEU A 250 4.77 -22.19 -7.17
C LEU A 250 3.70 -23.17 -6.67
N PRO A 251 2.77 -22.71 -5.81
CA PRO A 251 1.63 -23.51 -5.42
C PRO A 251 0.69 -23.70 -6.62
N PRO A 252 0.01 -24.85 -6.73
CA PRO A 252 -1.12 -24.98 -7.63
C PRO A 252 -2.31 -24.13 -7.12
N LEU A 253 -3.18 -23.70 -8.04
CA LEU A 253 -4.36 -22.89 -7.71
C LEU A 253 -5.25 -23.54 -6.63
N ASP A 254 -5.49 -24.84 -6.74
CA ASP A 254 -6.32 -25.59 -5.79
C ASP A 254 -5.70 -25.63 -4.38
N GLY A 255 -4.37 -25.54 -4.28
CA GLY A 255 -3.64 -25.47 -3.01
C GLY A 255 -3.78 -24.12 -2.30
N LEU A 256 -4.40 -23.12 -2.93
CA LEU A 256 -4.64 -21.81 -2.32
C LEU A 256 -5.93 -21.76 -1.50
N GLU A 257 -6.84 -22.74 -1.65
CA GLU A 257 -8.10 -22.83 -0.89
C GLU A 257 -9.04 -21.60 -1.05
N LEU A 258 -8.96 -20.89 -2.18
CA LEU A 258 -9.68 -19.61 -2.39
C LEU A 258 -11.16 -19.75 -2.78
N SER A 259 -11.62 -20.96 -3.12
CA SER A 259 -13.01 -21.25 -3.54
C SER A 259 -13.55 -20.28 -4.61
N ILE A 260 -12.86 -20.17 -5.75
CA ILE A 260 -13.13 -19.20 -6.84
C ILE A 260 -14.17 -19.74 -7.83
#